data_AF-A0A8B7DU57-F1
#
_entry.id   AF-A0A8B7DU57-F1
#
_cell.length_a   1.000
_cell.length_b   1.000
_cell.length_c   1.000
_cell.angle_alpha   90.00
_cell.angle_beta   90.00
_cell.angle_gamma   90.00
#
_symmetry.space_group_name_H-M   'P 1'
#
loop_
_entity.id
_entity.type
_entity.pdbx_description
1 polymer ?
#
loop_
_entity_poly.entity_id
_entity_poly.type
_entity_poly.pdbx_seq_one_letter_code
_entity_poly.pdbx_strand_id
1 'polypeptide(L)'
;MSKQIRQLFSIISTLCEPDNPLHLWNTYKAIMMEGFIHRQVPFILAEQTTLHQIEKIIIQNGKMLSDYNLPVIDEFIDFNLENLNNNVQQSINEANIMRPLLNVNQLYVSNAVLTALNKQLSVENQHSRLFFMDGPAGSGKTFTYIYLIAETSSKGVKPATAA
;
A
#
# COMPACT_ATOMS: atom_id res chain seq x y z
N MET A 1 -7.29 2.79 18.31
CA MET A 1 -6.69 4.14 18.42
C MET A 1 -6.55 4.81 17.05
N SER A 2 -5.92 4.16 16.05
CA SER A 2 -5.72 4.76 14.72
C SER A 2 -7.01 5.26 14.02
N LYS A 3 -8.14 4.55 14.15
CA LYS A 3 -9.45 4.99 13.62
C LYS A 3 -9.93 6.32 14.22
N GLN A 4 -9.81 6.47 15.55
CA GLN A 4 -10.21 7.70 16.22
C GLN A 4 -9.34 8.89 15.79
N ILE A 5 -8.05 8.66 15.55
CA ILE A 5 -7.12 9.72 15.11
C ILE A 5 -7.43 10.16 13.67
N ARG A 6 -7.78 9.23 12.76
CA ARG A 6 -8.26 9.58 11.41
C ARG A 6 -9.55 10.41 11.45
N GLN A 7 -10.47 10.08 12.36
CA GLN A 7 -11.69 10.87 12.58
C GLN A 7 -11.36 12.27 13.10
N LEU A 8 -10.48 12.36 14.09
CA LEU A 8 -10.03 13.64 14.65
C LEU A 8 -9.36 14.52 13.59
N PHE A 9 -8.46 13.96 12.78
CA PHE A 9 -7.84 14.66 11.65
C PHE A 9 -8.89 15.21 10.68
N SER A 10 -9.89 14.40 10.34
CA SER A 10 -10.97 14.81 9.43
C SER A 10 -11.78 15.97 10.01
N ILE A 11 -12.15 15.89 11.29
CA ILE A 11 -12.90 16.94 12.00
C ILE A 11 -12.09 18.25 12.07
N ILE A 12 -10.80 18.18 12.43
CA ILE A 12 -9.93 19.36 12.46
C ILE A 12 -9.87 19.99 11.08
N SER A 13 -9.68 19.17 10.04
CA SER A 13 -9.57 19.65 8.65
C SER A 13 -10.86 20.30 8.14
N THR A 14 -12.04 19.80 8.53
CA THR A 14 -13.32 20.31 8.04
C THR A 14 -13.93 21.43 8.89
N LEU A 15 -13.75 21.41 10.21
CA LEU A 15 -14.41 22.36 11.13
C LEU A 15 -13.49 23.45 11.67
N CYS A 16 -12.19 23.15 11.83
CA CYS A 16 -11.22 24.10 12.37
C CYS A 16 -10.40 24.79 11.28
N GLU A 17 -10.47 24.29 10.03
CA GLU A 17 -9.80 24.83 8.84
C GLU A 17 -8.35 25.28 9.12
N PRO A 18 -7.45 24.36 9.49
CA PRO A 18 -6.09 24.72 9.87
C PRO A 18 -5.32 25.33 8.69
N ASP A 19 -4.40 26.25 8.98
CA ASP A 19 -3.60 26.95 7.97
C ASP A 19 -2.80 26.01 7.05
N ASN A 20 -2.39 24.84 7.56
CA ASN A 20 -1.64 23.85 6.79
C ASN A 20 -2.06 22.39 7.09
N PRO A 21 -3.15 21.91 6.45
CA PRO A 21 -3.64 20.54 6.61
C PRO A 21 -2.61 19.47 6.17
N LEU A 22 -1.82 19.77 5.13
CA LEU A 22 -0.78 18.88 4.61
C LEU A 22 0.35 18.66 5.62
N HIS A 23 0.76 19.71 6.33
CA HIS A 23 1.74 19.59 7.40
C HIS A 23 1.20 18.70 8.52
N LEU A 24 -0.05 18.92 8.95
CA LEU A 24 -0.69 18.09 9.96
C LEU A 24 -0.74 16.61 9.56
N TRP A 25 -1.10 16.34 8.30
CA TRP A 25 -1.07 15.00 7.72
C TRP A 25 0.33 14.38 7.82
N ASN A 26 1.36 15.07 7.32
CA ASN A 26 2.72 14.54 7.31
C ASN A 26 3.27 14.26 8.70
N THR A 27 2.89 15.06 9.69
CA THR A 27 3.28 14.89 11.10
C THR A 27 2.63 13.65 11.74
N TYR A 28 1.36 13.39 11.47
CA TYR A 28 0.58 12.36 12.20
C TYR A 28 0.21 11.12 11.38
N LYS A 29 0.51 11.07 10.08
CA LYS A 29 0.10 9.94 9.22
C LYS A 29 0.61 8.59 9.71
N ALA A 30 1.84 8.52 10.24
CA ALA A 30 2.39 7.27 10.78
C ALA A 30 1.50 6.69 11.90
N ILE A 31 0.96 7.57 12.76
CA ILE A 31 0.05 7.19 13.84
C ILE A 31 -1.33 6.82 13.28
N MET A 32 -1.81 7.55 12.27
CA MET A 32 -3.06 7.22 11.58
C MET A 32 -3.00 5.88 10.84
N MET A 33 -1.81 5.45 10.41
CA MET A 33 -1.57 4.17 9.73
C MET A 33 -1.22 3.01 10.67
N GLU A 34 -0.98 3.28 11.95
CA GLU A 34 -0.37 2.35 12.91
C GLU A 34 -1.01 0.94 12.89
N GLY A 35 -2.35 0.87 12.89
CA GLY A 35 -3.08 -0.40 12.89
C GLY A 35 -2.88 -1.25 11.63
N PHE A 36 -2.56 -0.63 10.50
CA PHE A 36 -2.21 -1.33 9.26
C PHE A 36 -0.77 -1.80 9.29
N ILE A 37 0.14 -0.96 9.81
CA ILE A 37 1.56 -1.29 9.96
C ILE A 37 1.74 -2.51 10.89
N HIS A 38 1.01 -2.56 12.02
CA HIS A 38 1.00 -3.72 12.92
C HIS A 38 0.54 -5.02 12.25
N ARG A 39 -0.34 -4.92 11.24
CA ARG A 39 -0.79 -6.05 10.43
C ARG A 39 0.14 -6.36 9.26
N GLN A 40 1.31 -5.73 9.20
CA GLN A 40 2.30 -5.86 8.14
C GLN A 40 1.75 -5.49 6.75
N VAL A 41 0.73 -4.63 6.71
CA VAL A 41 0.23 -4.05 5.47
C VAL A 41 1.33 -3.15 4.88
N PRO A 42 1.64 -3.26 3.58
CA PRO A 42 2.67 -2.44 2.96
C PRO A 42 2.38 -0.97 3.14
N PHE A 43 3.42 -0.16 3.36
CA PHE A 43 3.28 1.27 3.69
C PHE A 43 2.38 2.00 2.70
N ILE A 44 2.57 1.78 1.39
CA ILE A 44 1.75 2.41 0.36
C ILE A 44 0.27 2.09 0.55
N LEU A 45 -0.07 0.83 0.79
CA LEU A 45 -1.45 0.38 0.97
C LEU A 45 -2.03 0.93 2.29
N ALA A 46 -1.22 1.02 3.34
CA ALA A 46 -1.61 1.62 4.61
C ALA A 46 -1.93 3.12 4.45
N GLU A 47 -1.10 3.87 3.72
CA GLU A 47 -1.27 5.30 3.46
C GLU A 47 -2.52 5.54 2.62
N GLN A 48 -2.64 4.81 1.53
CA GLN A 48 -3.74 4.82 0.58
C GLN A 48 -5.08 4.45 1.27
N THR A 49 -5.09 3.44 2.15
CA THR A 49 -6.28 3.05 2.91
C THR A 49 -6.66 4.14 3.91
N THR A 50 -5.67 4.75 4.55
CA THR A 50 -5.86 5.83 5.52
C THR A 50 -6.48 7.04 4.85
N LEU A 51 -5.98 7.44 3.67
CA LEU A 51 -6.54 8.52 2.86
C LEU A 51 -7.98 8.23 2.46
N HIS A 52 -8.28 7.03 1.97
CA HIS A 52 -9.65 6.64 1.61
C HIS A 52 -10.62 6.68 2.81
N GLN A 53 -10.16 6.31 4.01
CA GLN A 53 -10.99 6.41 5.22
C GLN A 53 -11.24 7.85 5.66
N ILE A 54 -10.27 8.75 5.46
CA ILE A 54 -10.42 10.19 5.70
C ILE A 54 -11.37 10.80 4.67
N GLU A 55 -11.20 10.46 3.39
CA GLU A 55 -12.02 10.91 2.28
C GLU A 55 -13.52 10.66 2.53
N LYS A 56 -13.86 9.45 3.00
CA LYS A 56 -15.24 9.09 3.37
C LYS A 56 -15.88 10.02 4.40
N ILE A 57 -15.09 10.68 5.25
CA ILE A 57 -15.57 11.59 6.29
C ILE A 57 -15.64 13.02 5.75
N ILE A 58 -14.62 13.48 5.03
CA ILE A 58 -14.57 14.87 4.54
C ILE A 58 -15.55 15.11 3.39
N ILE A 59 -15.86 14.09 2.57
CA ILE A 59 -16.89 14.18 1.51
C ILE A 59 -18.28 14.48 2.09
N GLN A 60 -18.57 14.01 3.30
CA GLN A 60 -19.84 14.33 3.98
C GLN A 60 -19.98 15.82 4.31
N ASN A 61 -18.87 16.56 4.30
CA ASN A 61 -18.81 18.00 4.50
C ASN A 61 -18.62 18.77 3.17
N GLY A 62 -18.76 18.10 2.02
CA GLY A 62 -18.59 18.70 0.69
C GLY A 62 -17.15 19.06 0.35
N LYS A 63 -16.17 18.44 1.00
CA LYS A 63 -14.73 18.65 0.78
C LYS A 63 -14.10 17.43 0.10
N MET A 64 -12.99 17.64 -0.60
CA MET A 64 -12.19 16.61 -1.25
C MET A 64 -10.75 16.59 -0.70
N LEU A 65 -10.01 15.51 -0.91
CA LEU A 65 -8.61 15.42 -0.47
C LEU A 65 -7.73 16.54 -1.07
N SER A 66 -8.04 16.95 -2.30
CA SER A 66 -7.36 18.05 -3.01
C SER A 66 -7.49 19.39 -2.31
N ASP A 67 -8.60 19.64 -1.60
CA ASP A 67 -8.81 20.89 -0.86
C ASP A 67 -7.79 21.08 0.27
N TYR A 68 -7.16 19.98 0.68
CA TYR A 68 -6.18 19.91 1.76
C TYR A 68 -4.75 19.64 1.26
N ASN A 69 -4.53 19.67 -0.07
CA ASN A 69 -3.28 19.28 -0.72
C ASN A 69 -2.80 17.86 -0.35
N LEU A 70 -3.74 16.96 -0.04
CA LEU A 70 -3.40 15.59 0.33
C LEU A 70 -3.14 14.72 -0.92
N PRO A 71 -2.37 13.62 -0.79
CA PRO A 71 -2.11 12.72 -1.91
C PRO A 71 -3.39 12.16 -2.52
N VAL A 72 -3.40 12.02 -3.85
CA VAL A 72 -4.50 11.41 -4.60
C VAL A 72 -4.54 9.91 -4.32
N ILE A 73 -5.75 9.37 -4.21
CA ILE A 73 -5.96 7.94 -4.07
C ILE A 73 -5.69 7.26 -5.42
N ASP A 74 -4.88 6.19 -5.39
CA ASP A 74 -4.61 5.40 -6.58
C ASP A 74 -5.77 4.43 -6.84
N GLU A 75 -6.52 4.68 -7.92
CA GLU A 75 -7.68 3.88 -8.33
C GLU A 75 -7.31 2.42 -8.68
N PHE A 76 -6.03 2.14 -8.97
CA PHE A 76 -5.57 0.79 -9.28
C PHE A 76 -5.31 -0.06 -8.03
N ILE A 77 -5.35 0.54 -6.83
CA ILE A 77 -5.22 -0.17 -5.56
C ILE A 77 -6.61 -0.60 -5.09
N ASP A 78 -7.00 -1.84 -5.36
CA ASP A 78 -8.29 -2.39 -4.89
C ASP A 78 -8.30 -2.59 -3.36
N PHE A 79 -8.91 -1.64 -2.65
CA PHE A 79 -9.02 -1.59 -1.18
C PHE A 79 -10.12 -2.51 -0.62
N ASN A 80 -10.02 -3.81 -0.83
CA ASN A 80 -10.94 -4.75 -0.20
C ASN A 80 -10.30 -5.42 1.02
N LEU A 81 -10.13 -4.63 2.10
CA LEU A 81 -9.72 -5.12 3.42
C LEU A 81 -10.69 -6.16 4.00
N GLU A 82 -11.97 -6.12 3.63
CA GLU A 82 -12.98 -7.07 4.12
C GLU A 82 -12.95 -8.45 3.43
N ASN A 83 -12.42 -8.54 2.21
CA ASN A 83 -12.22 -9.83 1.51
C ASN A 83 -10.84 -10.45 1.77
N LEU A 84 -10.04 -9.88 2.67
CA LEU A 84 -8.69 -10.36 2.97
C LEU A 84 -8.69 -11.76 3.59
N ASN A 85 -9.65 -12.14 4.42
CA ASN A 85 -9.43 -13.28 5.31
C ASN A 85 -9.30 -14.66 4.62
N ASN A 86 -10.03 -14.93 3.53
CA ASN A 86 -9.98 -16.26 2.91
C ASN A 86 -8.86 -16.37 1.85
N ASN A 87 -8.68 -15.36 1.00
CA ASN A 87 -7.69 -15.40 -0.08
C ASN A 87 -6.26 -15.10 0.41
N VAL A 88 -6.11 -14.32 1.49
CA VAL A 88 -4.78 -14.01 2.05
C VAL A 88 -4.14 -15.25 2.65
N GLN A 89 -4.88 -16.12 3.35
CA GLN A 89 -4.29 -17.31 3.96
C GLN A 89 -3.76 -18.30 2.91
N GLN A 90 -4.48 -18.47 1.80
CA GLN A 90 -3.99 -19.24 0.67
C GLN A 90 -2.71 -18.64 0.09
N SER A 91 -2.70 -17.32 -0.14
CA SER A 91 -1.53 -16.60 -0.66
C SER A 91 -0.32 -16.68 0.29
N ILE A 92 -0.55 -16.63 1.61
CA ILE A 92 0.49 -16.84 2.63
C ILE A 92 1.12 -18.23 2.47
N ASN A 93 0.28 -19.26 2.34
CA ASN A 93 0.76 -20.63 2.22
C ASN A 93 1.57 -20.81 0.92
N GLU A 94 1.07 -20.31 -0.20
CA GLU A 94 1.75 -20.35 -1.50
C GLU A 94 3.09 -19.61 -1.46
N ALA A 95 3.12 -18.39 -0.93
CA ALA A 95 4.35 -17.61 -0.79
C ALA A 95 5.38 -18.33 0.09
N ASN A 96 4.95 -18.94 1.20
CA ASN A 96 5.84 -19.68 2.10
C ASN A 96 6.40 -20.96 1.45
N ILE A 97 5.63 -21.66 0.64
CA ILE A 97 6.10 -22.85 -0.11
C ILE A 97 7.11 -22.44 -1.18
N MET A 98 6.87 -21.33 -1.88
CA MET A 98 7.71 -20.88 -2.99
C MET A 98 8.99 -20.17 -2.55
N ARG A 99 8.95 -19.40 -1.45
CA ARG A 99 10.07 -18.59 -0.95
C ARG A 99 11.40 -19.37 -0.84
N PRO A 100 11.47 -20.59 -0.26
CA PRO A 100 12.73 -21.34 -0.17
C PRO A 100 13.21 -21.89 -1.52
N LEU A 101 12.37 -21.89 -2.56
CA LEU A 101 12.70 -22.41 -3.89
C LEU A 101 13.28 -21.33 -4.82
N LEU A 102 13.27 -20.07 -4.40
CA LEU A 102 13.85 -18.96 -5.17
C LEU A 102 15.37 -19.13 -5.25
N ASN A 103 15.91 -18.97 -6.45
CA ASN A 103 17.35 -18.79 -6.59
C ASN A 103 17.76 -17.37 -6.14
N VAL A 104 19.07 -17.14 -6.00
CA VAL A 104 19.64 -15.88 -5.49
C VAL A 104 19.18 -14.66 -6.29
N ASN A 105 19.10 -14.77 -7.62
CA ASN A 105 18.68 -13.64 -8.48
C ASN A 105 17.19 -13.34 -8.32
N GLN A 106 16.35 -14.37 -8.26
CA GLN A 106 14.91 -14.22 -8.05
C GLN A 106 14.61 -13.63 -6.67
N LEU A 107 15.32 -14.09 -5.63
CA LEU A 107 15.24 -13.53 -4.29
C LEU A 107 15.65 -12.06 -4.27
N TYR A 108 16.74 -11.70 -4.95
CA TYR A 108 17.22 -10.31 -5.04
C TYR A 108 16.18 -9.39 -5.68
N VAL A 109 15.66 -9.77 -6.86
CA VAL A 109 14.64 -8.97 -7.55
C VAL A 109 13.36 -8.88 -6.72
N SER A 110 12.93 -9.97 -6.10
CA SER A 110 11.72 -9.97 -5.27
C SER A 110 11.88 -9.05 -4.06
N ASN A 111 13.01 -9.09 -3.38
CA ASN A 111 13.30 -8.20 -2.26
C ASN A 111 13.34 -6.73 -2.69
N ALA A 112 13.88 -6.42 -3.87
CA ALA A 112 13.87 -5.05 -4.40
C ALA A 112 12.44 -4.53 -4.59
N VAL A 113 11.55 -5.34 -5.18
CA VAL A 113 10.12 -4.99 -5.36
C VAL A 113 9.42 -4.81 -4.01
N LEU A 114 9.58 -5.76 -3.08
CA LEU A 114 8.95 -5.69 -1.76
C LEU A 114 9.45 -4.51 -0.92
N THR A 115 10.73 -4.18 -1.04
CA THR A 115 11.31 -3.00 -0.38
C THR A 115 10.71 -1.72 -0.94
N ALA A 116 10.51 -1.63 -2.26
CA ALA A 116 9.89 -0.47 -2.88
C ALA A 116 8.43 -0.26 -2.43
N LEU A 117 7.67 -1.34 -2.23
CA LEU A 117 6.30 -1.29 -1.70
C LEU A 117 6.22 -0.76 -0.25
N ASN A 118 7.27 -1.01 0.53
CA ASN A 118 7.33 -0.63 1.94
C ASN A 118 7.93 0.76 2.17
N LYS A 119 8.50 1.41 1.14
CA LYS A 119 9.00 2.77 1.26
C LYS A 119 7.84 3.77 1.15
N GLN A 120 7.98 4.91 1.83
CA GLN A 120 7.10 6.05 1.64
C GLN A 120 7.32 6.67 0.26
N LEU A 121 6.24 7.09 -0.43
CA LEU A 121 6.36 7.82 -1.69
C LEU A 121 6.94 9.22 -1.43
N SER A 122 7.93 9.60 -2.23
CA SER A 122 8.46 10.96 -2.31
C SER A 122 8.75 11.30 -3.77
N VAL A 123 8.84 12.60 -4.07
CA VAL A 123 9.22 13.09 -5.41
C VAL A 123 10.55 12.47 -5.86
N GLU A 124 11.48 12.30 -4.94
CA GLU A 124 12.80 11.71 -5.19
C GLU A 124 12.77 10.20 -5.49
N ASN A 125 11.75 9.47 -5.01
CA ASN A 125 11.67 8.01 -5.13
C ASN A 125 10.50 7.50 -5.98
N GLN A 126 9.76 8.39 -6.64
CA GLN A 126 8.62 8.02 -7.49
C GLN A 126 9.01 6.99 -8.58
N HIS A 127 10.21 7.12 -9.14
CA HIS A 127 10.71 6.21 -10.17
C HIS A 127 11.29 4.90 -9.60
N SER A 128 11.54 4.82 -8.29
CA SER A 128 12.14 3.64 -7.66
C SER A 128 11.17 2.46 -7.49
N ARG A 129 9.99 2.53 -8.13
CA ARG A 129 8.91 1.53 -8.05
C ARG A 129 8.56 0.91 -9.40
N LEU A 130 9.15 1.42 -10.48
CA LEU A 130 9.00 0.82 -11.80
C LEU A 130 10.14 -0.19 -12.00
N PHE A 131 9.77 -1.45 -12.21
CA PHE A 131 10.71 -2.54 -12.39
C PHE A 131 10.51 -3.19 -13.76
N PHE A 132 11.62 -3.46 -14.44
CA PHE A 132 11.67 -4.33 -15.61
C PHE A 132 12.42 -5.60 -15.24
N MET A 133 11.79 -6.76 -15.43
CA MET A 133 12.40 -8.06 -15.15
C MET A 133 12.76 -8.73 -16.47
N ASP A 134 14.05 -8.70 -16.81
CA ASP A 134 14.59 -9.42 -17.96
C ASP A 134 15.34 -10.68 -17.54
N GLY A 135 15.39 -11.66 -18.43
CA GLY A 135 16.24 -12.82 -18.26
C GLY A 135 16.13 -13.81 -19.43
N PRO A 136 17.15 -14.65 -19.65
CA PRO A 136 17.13 -15.66 -20.70
C PRO A 136 15.96 -16.65 -20.59
N ALA A 137 15.75 -17.43 -21.66
CA ALA A 137 14.87 -18.60 -21.58
C ALA A 137 15.34 -19.55 -20.47
N GLY A 138 14.41 -20.09 -19.68
CA GLY A 138 14.73 -20.99 -18.57
C GLY A 138 15.17 -20.31 -17.26
N SER A 139 15.25 -18.97 -17.17
CA SER A 139 15.64 -18.28 -15.92
C SER A 139 14.58 -18.27 -14.82
N GLY A 140 13.39 -18.83 -15.08
CA GLY A 140 12.30 -18.87 -14.10
C GLY A 140 11.58 -17.53 -13.86
N LYS A 141 11.50 -16.64 -14.87
CA LYS A 141 10.72 -15.38 -14.78
C LYS A 141 9.29 -15.63 -14.31
N THR A 142 8.60 -16.59 -14.92
CA THR A 142 7.23 -16.98 -14.55
C THR A 142 7.14 -17.40 -13.09
N PHE A 143 8.11 -18.18 -12.60
CA PHE A 143 8.17 -18.56 -11.18
C PHE A 143 8.29 -17.34 -10.26
N THR A 144 9.10 -16.35 -10.67
CA THR A 144 9.30 -15.10 -9.92
C THR A 144 8.03 -14.25 -9.93
N TYR A 145 7.33 -14.15 -11.05
CA TYR A 145 6.04 -13.45 -11.13
C TYR A 145 4.98 -14.09 -10.22
N ILE A 146 4.85 -15.42 -10.27
CA ILE A 146 3.90 -16.15 -9.41
C ILE A 146 4.25 -15.95 -7.93
N TYR A 147 5.54 -16.01 -7.57
CA TYR A 147 5.97 -15.73 -6.20
C TYR A 147 5.63 -14.31 -5.77
N LEU A 148 5.91 -13.31 -6.61
CA LEU A 148 5.57 -11.91 -6.33
C LEU A 148 4.06 -11.73 -6.13
N ILE A 149 3.23 -12.33 -6.99
CA ILE A 149 1.77 -12.32 -6.86
C ILE A 149 1.34 -12.90 -5.52
N ALA A 150 1.85 -14.07 -5.14
CA ALA A 150 1.50 -14.72 -3.88
C ALA A 150 1.95 -13.88 -2.67
N GLU A 151 3.18 -13.38 -2.69
CA GLU A 151 3.77 -12.60 -1.59
C GLU A 151 3.15 -11.19 -1.43
N THR A 152 2.71 -10.55 -2.51
CA THR A 152 1.98 -9.28 -2.42
C THR A 152 0.55 -9.53 -1.96
N SER A 153 -0.09 -10.58 -2.46
CA SER A 153 -1.46 -10.97 -2.07
C SER A 153 -1.53 -11.41 -0.61
N SER A 154 -0.49 -12.06 -0.10
CA SER A 154 -0.36 -12.42 1.32
C SER A 154 -0.27 -11.20 2.25
N LYS A 155 0.01 -10.02 1.68
CA LYS A 155 0.07 -8.72 2.37
C LYS A 155 -1.13 -7.83 2.06
N GLY A 156 -2.14 -8.39 1.39
CA GLY A 156 -3.37 -7.70 1.02
C GLY A 156 -3.27 -6.78 -0.19
N VAL A 157 -2.17 -6.86 -0.94
CA VAL A 157 -2.03 -6.15 -2.22
C VAL A 157 -2.47 -7.08 -3.34
N LYS A 158 -3.60 -6.73 -3.99
CA LYS A 158 -4.05 -7.46 -5.18
C LYS A 158 -3.23 -7.03 -6.40
N PRO A 159 -2.62 -7.97 -7.14
CA PRO A 159 -2.00 -7.65 -8.41
C PRO A 159 -3.09 -7.38 -9.45
N ALA A 160 -2.95 -6.28 -10.19
CA ALA A 160 -3.73 -6.02 -11.38
C ALA A 160 -3.00 -6.64 -12.58
N THR A 161 -3.70 -7.47 -13.35
CA THR A 161 -3.19 -8.01 -14.61
C THR A 161 -3.95 -7.32 -15.74
N ALA A 162 -3.23 -6.68 -16.67
CA ALA A 162 -3.84 -6.27 -17.94
C ALA A 162 -4.15 -7.55 -18.73
N ALA A 163 -5.43 -7.76 -19.02
CA ALA A 163 -5.90 -8.81 -19.92
C ALA A 163 -5.71 -8.40 -21.38
#